data_AF-A0A2M7EIY1-F1
#
_entry.id   AF-A0A2M7EIY1-F1
#
_cell.length_a   1.000
_cell.length_b   1.000
_cell.length_c   1.000
_cell.angle_alpha   90.00
_cell.angle_beta   90.00
_cell.angle_gamma   90.00
#
_symmetry.space_group_name_H-M   'P 1'
#
loop_
_entity.id
_entity.type
_entity.pdbx_description
1 polymer ?
#
loop_
_entity_poly.entity_id
_entity_poly.type
_entity_poly.pdbx_seq_one_letter_code
_entity_poly.pdbx_strand_id
1 'polypeptide(L)'
;NLLIKQGAKMVTTVEDIYSEFDMKITPRKSEDIREKLSETERLIFDILQKNPSTVDEMAIGLGMAVSQVLNIISVMEINGVIEKNQEKKYQVK
;
A
#
# COMPACT_ATOMS: atom_id res chain seq x y z
N ASN A 1 -3.54 21.31 19.40
CA ASN A 1 -3.49 20.35 18.28
C ASN A 1 -2.99 19.01 18.78
N LEU A 2 -3.93 18.14 19.18
CA LEU A 2 -3.69 16.92 19.95
C LEU A 2 -4.05 15.68 19.08
N LEU A 3 -3.32 15.46 17.98
CA LEU A 3 -3.58 14.36 17.04
C LEU A 3 -2.33 13.49 16.77
N ILE A 4 -1.50 13.27 17.79
CA ILE A 4 -0.37 12.34 17.70
C ILE A 4 -0.39 11.48 18.97
N LYS A 5 -1.27 10.48 19.07
CA LYS A 5 -1.18 9.53 20.21
C LYS A 5 -1.91 8.20 20.14
N GLN A 6 -2.51 7.79 19.01
CA GLN A 6 -3.19 6.49 18.98
C GLN A 6 -2.92 5.78 17.67
N GLY A 7 -1.91 4.90 17.65
CA GLY A 7 -1.76 3.92 16.57
C GLY A 7 -0.34 3.57 16.15
N ALA A 8 0.68 4.34 16.52
CA ALA A 8 2.07 3.97 16.26
C ALA A 8 2.48 2.81 17.19
N LYS A 9 2.00 1.60 16.88
CA LYS A 9 2.62 0.37 17.36
C LYS A 9 4.05 0.41 16.83
N MET A 10 5.00 0.55 17.74
CA MET A 10 6.42 0.43 17.47
C MET A 10 6.67 -0.90 16.76
N VAL A 11 6.88 -0.85 15.45
CA VAL A 11 7.63 -1.89 14.75
C VAL A 11 9.06 -1.37 14.71
N THR A 12 9.81 -1.80 15.72
CA THR A 12 11.25 -1.60 15.91
C THR A 12 12.07 -2.47 14.96
N THR A 13 11.65 -2.60 13.71
CA THR A 13 12.43 -3.30 12.70
C THR A 13 12.43 -2.52 11.39
N VAL A 14 13.52 -1.77 11.20
CA VAL A 14 13.87 -1.05 9.97
C VAL A 14 14.52 -2.03 8.97
N GLU A 15 14.65 -3.30 9.33
CA GLU A 15 15.51 -4.27 8.65
C GLU A 15 14.92 -4.97 7.41
N ASP A 16 13.61 -4.94 7.16
CA ASP A 16 13.01 -5.71 6.05
C ASP A 16 12.73 -4.91 4.76
N ILE A 17 13.06 -3.62 4.71
CA ILE A 17 12.61 -2.71 3.62
C ILE A 17 13.58 -2.71 2.40
N TYR A 18 14.66 -3.50 2.42
CA TYR A 18 15.71 -3.44 1.38
C TYR A 18 15.78 -4.60 0.39
N SER A 19 14.94 -5.65 0.51
CA SER A 19 15.13 -6.87 -0.31
C SER A 19 14.25 -7.04 -1.55
N GLU A 20 13.23 -6.19 -1.79
CA GLU A 20 12.20 -6.49 -2.82
C GLU A 20 12.19 -5.57 -4.05
N PHE A 21 13.31 -4.90 -4.36
CA PHE A 21 13.41 -3.99 -5.52
C PHE A 21 13.78 -4.67 -6.85
N ASP A 22 13.35 -5.91 -7.09
CA ASP A 22 13.64 -6.65 -8.34
C ASP A 22 12.42 -6.67 -9.31
N MET A 23 11.70 -5.54 -9.41
CA MET A 23 10.51 -5.44 -10.26
C MET A 23 10.86 -5.27 -11.74
N LYS A 24 10.79 -6.39 -12.49
CA LYS A 24 10.67 -6.38 -13.96
C LYS A 24 9.27 -5.91 -14.36
N ILE A 25 9.16 -4.62 -14.68
CA ILE A 25 7.92 -3.99 -15.15
C ILE A 25 7.47 -4.67 -16.46
N THR A 26 6.38 -5.45 -16.40
CA THR A 26 5.65 -5.88 -17.60
C THR A 26 4.14 -5.69 -17.38
N PRO A 27 3.46 -4.87 -18.21
CA PRO A 27 2.05 -4.58 -18.01
C PRO A 27 1.20 -5.70 -18.64
N ARG A 28 0.68 -6.65 -17.86
CA ARG A 28 -0.32 -7.63 -18.35
C ARG A 28 -1.32 -8.07 -17.27
N LYS A 29 -2.60 -8.06 -17.69
CA LYS A 29 -3.84 -8.69 -17.17
C LYS A 29 -4.02 -8.82 -15.64
N SER A 30 -5.15 -8.32 -15.15
CA SER A 30 -5.58 -8.25 -13.75
C SER A 30 -5.51 -9.54 -12.93
N GLU A 31 -5.62 -10.72 -13.54
CA GLU A 31 -5.50 -12.01 -12.84
C GLU A 31 -4.04 -12.37 -12.50
N ASP A 32 -3.07 -11.84 -13.25
CA ASP A 32 -1.62 -12.12 -13.14
C ASP A 32 -0.93 -11.15 -12.15
N ILE A 33 -1.62 -10.08 -11.75
CA ILE A 33 -1.10 -9.06 -10.83
C ILE A 33 -1.09 -9.60 -9.40
N ARG A 34 -2.17 -10.28 -8.97
CA ARG A 34 -2.33 -10.81 -7.60
C ARG A 34 -1.25 -11.82 -7.20
N GLU A 35 -0.76 -12.62 -8.15
CA GLU A 35 0.31 -13.59 -7.89
C GLU A 35 1.71 -12.94 -7.81
N LYS A 36 1.84 -11.70 -8.27
CA LYS A 36 3.08 -10.91 -8.23
C LYS A 36 3.13 -9.91 -7.07
N LEU A 37 2.02 -9.71 -6.38
CA LEU A 37 1.97 -8.84 -5.21
C LEU A 37 2.68 -9.51 -4.04
N SER A 38 3.53 -8.76 -3.34
CA SER A 38 4.02 -9.17 -2.02
C SER A 38 2.86 -9.32 -1.04
N GLU A 39 3.09 -9.99 0.10
CA GLU A 39 2.06 -10.14 1.14
C GLU A 39 1.48 -8.79 1.55
N THR A 40 2.33 -7.76 1.64
CA THR A 40 1.93 -6.41 2.04
C THR A 40 1.14 -5.69 0.95
N GLU A 41 1.54 -5.81 -0.31
CA GLU A 41 0.80 -5.26 -1.45
C GLU A 41 -0.59 -5.88 -1.57
N ARG A 42 -0.69 -7.19 -1.32
CA ARG A 42 -1.96 -7.92 -1.34
C ARG A 42 -2.91 -7.44 -0.23
N LEU A 43 -2.39 -7.19 0.97
CA LEU A 43 -3.18 -6.61 2.06
C LEU A 43 -3.73 -5.22 1.70
N ILE A 44 -2.91 -4.36 1.11
CA ILE A 44 -3.34 -3.04 0.61
C ILE A 44 -4.39 -3.20 -0.49
N PHE A 45 -4.15 -4.09 -1.45
CA PHE A 45 -5.09 -4.39 -2.53
C PHE A 45 -6.45 -4.84 -1.99
N ASP A 46 -6.47 -5.75 -1.01
CA ASP A 46 -7.71 -6.28 -0.42
C ASP A 46 -8.49 -5.21 0.36
N ILE A 47 -7.81 -4.24 0.99
CA ILE A 47 -8.45 -3.08 1.62
C ILE A 47 -9.10 -2.20 0.55
N LEU A 48 -8.34 -1.84 -0.49
CA LEU A 48 -8.78 -0.95 -1.56
C LEU A 48 -9.87 -1.56 -2.44
N GLN A 49 -9.89 -2.89 -2.57
CA GLN A 49 -10.95 -3.63 -3.26
C GLN A 49 -12.28 -3.55 -2.51
N LYS A 50 -12.26 -3.48 -1.17
CA LYS A 50 -13.48 -3.34 -0.36
C LYS A 50 -13.98 -1.90 -0.38
N ASN A 51 -13.10 -0.93 -0.13
CA ASN A 51 -13.43 0.48 -0.10
C ASN A 51 -12.22 1.37 -0.43
N PRO A 52 -12.41 2.45 -1.21
CA PRO A 52 -11.37 3.47 -1.40
C PRO A 52 -10.90 4.03 -0.05
N SER A 53 -9.59 4.09 0.14
CA SER A 53 -8.99 4.46 1.42
C SER A 53 -7.82 5.42 1.24
N THR A 54 -7.56 6.23 2.27
CA THR A 54 -6.38 7.11 2.36
C THR A 54 -5.17 6.33 2.89
N VAL A 55 -3.98 6.89 2.70
CA VAL A 55 -2.72 6.36 3.24
C VAL A 55 -2.80 6.21 4.75
N ASP A 56 -3.36 7.20 5.44
CA ASP A 56 -3.47 7.20 6.90
C ASP A 56 -4.42 6.09 7.39
N GLU A 57 -5.57 5.91 6.73
CA GLU A 57 -6.52 4.82 7.05
C GLU A 57 -5.86 3.44 6.84
N MET A 58 -5.11 3.27 5.75
CA MET A 58 -4.36 2.04 5.49
C MET A 58 -3.26 1.79 6.52
N ALA A 59 -2.49 2.83 6.87
CA ALA A 59 -1.43 2.74 7.88
C ALA A 59 -1.99 2.34 9.26
N ILE A 60 -3.12 2.92 9.66
CA ILE A 60 -3.82 2.57 10.91
C ILE A 60 -4.34 1.13 10.85
N GLY A 61 -5.01 0.74 9.75
CA GLY A 61 -5.59 -0.59 9.59
C GLY A 61 -4.55 -1.72 9.54
N LEU A 62 -3.39 -1.46 8.96
CA LEU A 62 -2.29 -2.41 8.83
C LEU A 62 -1.29 -2.35 10.00
N GLY A 63 -1.37 -1.31 10.84
CA GLY A 63 -0.38 -1.07 11.90
C GLY A 63 1.02 -0.78 11.36
N MET A 64 1.10 -0.17 10.17
CA MET A 64 2.35 0.13 9.46
C MET A 64 2.70 1.63 9.56
N ALA A 65 3.96 1.96 9.32
CA ALA A 65 4.35 3.36 9.18
C ALA A 65 3.77 3.96 7.89
N VAL A 66 3.30 5.20 7.96
CA VAL A 66 2.76 5.95 6.79
C VAL A 66 3.76 5.96 5.63
N SER A 67 5.06 6.08 5.91
CA SER A 67 6.13 6.04 4.91
C SER A 67 6.21 4.71 4.16
N GLN A 68 6.01 3.58 4.85
CA GLN A 68 6.01 2.26 4.22
C GLN A 68 4.80 2.10 3.30
N VAL A 69 3.62 2.52 3.77
CA VAL A 69 2.39 2.48 2.98
C VAL A 69 2.51 3.39 1.74
N LEU A 70 3.10 4.59 1.88
CA LEU A 70 3.38 5.49 0.75
C LEU A 70 4.28 4.86 -0.30
N ASN A 71 5.37 4.20 0.11
CA ASN A 71 6.28 3.55 -0.83
C ASN A 71 5.56 2.48 -1.65
N ILE A 72 4.79 1.61 -0.98
CA ILE A 72 4.07 0.52 -1.64
C ILE A 72 3.00 1.05 -2.60
N ILE A 73 2.17 2.00 -2.13
CA ILE A 73 1.14 2.63 -2.95
C ILE A 73 1.75 3.29 -4.19
N SER A 74 2.89 3.97 -4.04
CA SER A 74 3.57 4.63 -5.16
C SER A 74 3.98 3.63 -6.23
N VAL A 75 4.52 2.48 -5.83
CA VAL A 75 4.89 1.39 -6.77
C VAL A 75 3.64 0.79 -7.43
N MET A 76 2.60 0.49 -6.65
CA MET A 76 1.33 -0.04 -7.17
C MET A 76 0.63 0.94 -8.14
N GLU A 77 0.70 2.24 -7.88
CA GLU A 77 0.16 3.29 -8.74
C GLU A 77 0.94 3.39 -10.06
N ILE A 78 2.28 3.38 -10.00
CA ILE A 78 3.16 3.36 -11.18
C ILE A 78 2.88 2.11 -12.04
N ASN A 79 2.67 0.96 -11.40
CA ASN A 79 2.32 -0.29 -12.06
C ASN A 79 0.88 -0.32 -12.60
N GLY A 80 0.08 0.71 -12.32
CA GLY A 80 -1.31 0.83 -12.78
C GLY A 80 -2.27 -0.13 -12.09
N VAL A 81 -1.91 -0.65 -10.92
CA VAL A 81 -2.75 -1.55 -10.09
C VAL A 81 -3.82 -0.76 -9.35
N ILE A 82 -3.46 0.44 -8.90
CA ILE A 82 -4.33 1.35 -8.15
C ILE A 82 -4.26 2.74 -8.75
N GLU A 83 -5.25 3.57 -8.44
CA GLU A 83 -5.29 4.97 -8.85
C GLU A 83 -5.92 5.84 -7.76
N LYS A 84 -5.66 7.14 -7.83
CA LYS A 84 -6.25 8.12 -6.93
C LYS A 84 -7.55 8.67 -7.51
N ASN A 85 -8.63 8.59 -6.74
CA ASN A 85 -9.94 9.09 -7.13
C ASN A 85 -10.12 10.59 -6.83
N GLN A 86 -11.27 11.15 -7.21
CA GLN A 86 -11.59 12.58 -7.02
C GLN A 86 -11.63 12.99 -5.53
N GLU A 87 -11.85 12.05 -4.61
CA GLU A 87 -11.86 12.27 -3.16
C GLU A 87 -10.45 12.20 -2.54
N LYS A 88 -9.40 12.11 -3.36
CA LYS A 88 -8.00 11.92 -2.95
C LYS A 88 -7.74 10.61 -2.21
N LYS A 89 -8.63 9.62 -2.36
CA LYS A 89 -8.46 8.25 -1.86
C LYS A 89 -7.89 7.36 -2.96
N TYR A 90 -7.16 6.33 -2.57
CA TYR A 90 -6.73 5.30 -3.52
C TYR A 90 -7.85 4.28 -3.72
N GLN A 91 -7.95 3.72 -4.91
CA GLN A 91 -8.85 2.63 -5.27
C GLN A 91 -8.15 1.70 -6.27
N VAL A 92 -8.61 0.45 -6.36
CA VAL A 92 -8.15 -0.46 -7.41
C VAL A 92 -8.63 0.06 -8.76
N LYS A 93 -7.75 0.02 -9.76
CA LYS A 93 -8.04 0.47 -11.14
C LYS A 93 -8.89 -0.53 -11.92
#